data_AF-A0A964HAZ4-F1
#
_entry.id   AF-A0A964HAZ4-F1
#
_cell.length_a   1.000
_cell.length_b   1.000
_cell.length_c   1.000
_cell.angle_alpha   90.00
_cell.angle_beta   90.00
_cell.angle_gamma   90.00
#
_symmetry.space_group_name_H-M   'P 1'
#
loop_
_entity.id
_entity.type
_entity.pdbx_description
1 polymer ?
#
loop_
_entity_poly.entity_id
_entity_poly.type
_entity_poly.pdbx_seq_one_letter_code
_entity_poly.pdbx_strand_id
1 'polypeptide(L)'
;MADKQGTYTFQYLAPDSKEAARQLGMTAAEAAAFKPKLERLAEVFHQNPVVKDPQGIDVRITARIFHPYYWGQRPHDYRYIGEVRVFLEYWFEWKGKVVKQSIEPPQFTAFVNDAEVLWRGGPYSQAGDKADKAVDEAAARLRELLVPVKVRELAPGVVLYRNRIVVSDPKIPLYVPVSVGEVFARQLAYWRLMVKKDQYQKVLLDMVEQEYAKLKPGEKDMPAYHAINGAYVSSQDNGEPVMRLNPVYFDRSYPRTAVRLITIPVPEDMDTRMDTDFKGQASCGYLRLCQLARAHDAAALRALIDVK
;
A
#
# COMPACT_ATOMS: atom_id res chain seq x y z
N MET A 1 30.73 -6.04 -6.33
CA MET A 1 30.63 -6.81 -7.58
C MET A 1 29.48 -6.28 -8.43
N ALA A 2 29.45 -4.98 -8.72
CA ALA A 2 28.29 -4.33 -9.35
C ALA A 2 28.06 -4.80 -10.79
N ASP A 3 29.13 -5.20 -11.48
CA ASP A 3 29.10 -5.57 -12.91
C ASP A 3 28.99 -7.10 -13.12
N LYS A 4 28.89 -7.89 -12.04
CA LYS A 4 28.71 -9.34 -12.17
C LYS A 4 27.34 -9.63 -12.77
N GLN A 5 27.29 -10.40 -13.85
CA GLN A 5 26.03 -10.84 -14.43
C GLN A 5 25.23 -11.69 -13.43
N GLY A 6 23.98 -11.31 -13.24
CA GLY A 6 23.01 -11.97 -12.38
C GLY A 6 22.19 -13.01 -13.11
N THR A 7 21.36 -13.72 -12.33
CA THR A 7 20.34 -14.63 -12.85
C THR A 7 18.93 -14.14 -12.55
N TYR A 8 17.95 -14.61 -13.32
CA TYR A 8 16.53 -14.37 -13.10
C TYR A 8 15.80 -15.70 -12.89
N THR A 9 14.89 -15.73 -11.92
CA THR A 9 13.96 -16.84 -11.72
C THR A 9 12.55 -16.34 -11.44
N PHE A 10 11.55 -17.10 -11.88
CA PHE A 10 10.15 -16.91 -11.54
C PHE A 10 9.58 -18.15 -10.86
N GLN A 11 8.80 -17.95 -9.80
CA GLN A 11 8.11 -19.02 -9.10
C GLN A 11 6.69 -18.62 -8.69
N TYR A 12 5.71 -19.45 -9.03
CA TYR A 12 4.38 -19.37 -8.44
C TYR A 12 4.31 -20.22 -7.16
N LEU A 13 4.00 -19.63 -6.02
CA LEU A 13 4.00 -20.32 -4.71
C LEU A 13 2.68 -21.08 -4.51
N ALA A 14 2.60 -22.27 -5.11
CA ALA A 14 1.38 -23.08 -5.13
C ALA A 14 0.85 -23.51 -3.74
N PRO A 15 1.67 -23.99 -2.77
CA PRO A 15 1.17 -24.35 -1.43
C PRO A 15 0.53 -23.15 -0.69
N ASP A 16 1.24 -22.03 -0.60
CA ASP A 16 0.75 -20.77 -0.02
C ASP A 16 -0.54 -20.31 -0.71
N SER A 17 -0.55 -20.37 -2.05
CA SER A 17 -1.69 -19.95 -2.85
C SER A 17 -2.92 -20.83 -2.60
N LYS A 18 -2.76 -22.15 -2.38
CA LYS A 18 -3.88 -23.05 -2.09
C LYS A 18 -4.51 -22.74 -0.74
N GLU A 19 -3.67 -22.50 0.28
CA GLU A 19 -4.17 -22.13 1.60
C GLU A 19 -4.84 -20.75 1.59
N ALA A 20 -4.21 -19.76 0.97
CA ALA A 20 -4.80 -18.44 0.81
C ALA A 20 -6.10 -18.47 -0.01
N ALA A 21 -6.16 -19.24 -1.10
CA ALA A 21 -7.37 -19.45 -1.89
C ALA A 21 -8.51 -20.01 -1.03
N ARG A 22 -8.23 -21.01 -0.18
CA ARG A 22 -9.20 -21.57 0.76
C ARG A 22 -9.71 -20.51 1.74
N GLN A 23 -8.82 -19.72 2.33
CA GLN A 23 -9.17 -18.66 3.27
C GLN A 23 -9.99 -17.53 2.62
N LEU A 24 -9.72 -17.23 1.34
CA LEU A 24 -10.48 -16.26 0.54
C LEU A 24 -11.83 -16.81 0.01
N GLY A 25 -12.10 -18.11 0.19
CA GLY A 25 -13.26 -18.78 -0.41
C GLY A 25 -13.21 -18.76 -1.94
N MET A 26 -12.05 -19.04 -2.52
CA MET A 26 -11.86 -19.26 -3.95
C MET A 26 -12.19 -20.71 -4.32
N THR A 27 -12.96 -20.90 -5.39
CA THR A 27 -13.03 -22.19 -6.07
C THR A 27 -11.72 -22.48 -6.81
N ALA A 28 -11.48 -23.75 -7.15
CA ALA A 28 -10.32 -24.13 -7.97
C ALA A 28 -10.31 -23.43 -9.34
N ALA A 29 -11.49 -23.23 -9.95
CA ALA A 29 -11.63 -22.53 -11.22
C ALA A 29 -11.27 -21.03 -11.09
N GLU A 30 -11.70 -20.37 -10.01
CA GLU A 30 -11.34 -18.97 -9.75
C GLU A 30 -9.84 -18.80 -9.45
N ALA A 31 -9.24 -19.74 -8.70
CA ALA A 31 -7.79 -19.75 -8.47
C ALA A 31 -7.02 -19.94 -9.78
N ALA A 32 -7.48 -20.85 -10.65
CA ALA A 32 -6.91 -21.06 -11.97
C ALA A 32 -7.08 -19.83 -12.88
N ALA A 33 -8.19 -19.10 -12.78
CA ALA A 33 -8.45 -17.88 -13.56
C ALA A 33 -7.67 -16.65 -13.05
N PHE A 34 -7.37 -16.59 -11.75
CA PHE A 34 -6.64 -15.48 -11.16
C PHE A 34 -5.12 -15.59 -11.31
N LYS A 35 -4.57 -16.82 -11.25
CA LYS A 35 -3.13 -17.10 -11.40
C LYS A 35 -2.50 -16.42 -12.65
N PRO A 36 -3.05 -16.55 -13.88
CA PRO A 36 -2.50 -15.89 -15.06
C PRO A 36 -2.42 -14.37 -14.94
N LYS A 37 -3.29 -13.73 -14.14
CA LYS A 37 -3.23 -12.27 -13.93
C LYS A 37 -2.02 -11.87 -13.09
N LEU A 38 -1.68 -12.68 -12.08
CA LEU A 38 -0.48 -12.49 -11.27
C LEU A 38 0.79 -12.80 -12.08
N GLU A 39 0.75 -13.81 -12.95
CA GLU A 39 1.85 -14.13 -13.88
C GLU A 39 2.10 -13.00 -14.87
N ARG A 40 1.04 -12.33 -15.37
CA ARG A 40 1.17 -11.14 -16.23
C ARG A 40 1.82 -9.97 -15.49
N LEU A 41 1.48 -9.74 -14.22
CA LEU A 41 2.15 -8.73 -13.40
C LEU A 41 3.63 -9.07 -13.16
N ALA A 42 3.95 -10.33 -12.88
CA ALA A 42 5.33 -10.80 -12.77
C ALA A 42 6.12 -10.57 -14.06
N GLU A 43 5.50 -10.79 -15.23
CA GLU A 43 6.13 -10.53 -16.52
C GLU A 43 6.36 -9.04 -16.78
N VAL A 44 5.43 -8.16 -16.38
CA VAL A 44 5.66 -6.69 -16.43
C VAL A 44 6.89 -6.28 -15.62
N PHE A 45 7.10 -6.89 -14.45
CA PHE A 45 8.32 -6.64 -13.67
C PHE A 45 9.57 -7.26 -14.30
N HIS A 46 9.45 -8.43 -14.92
CA HIS A 46 10.57 -9.04 -15.64
C HIS A 46 11.08 -8.17 -16.80
N GLN A 47 10.19 -7.47 -17.51
CA GLN A 47 10.59 -6.56 -18.58
C GLN A 47 11.27 -5.26 -18.10
N ASN A 48 11.29 -4.98 -16.80
CA ASN A 48 12.04 -3.85 -16.26
C ASN A 48 13.56 -4.05 -16.48
N PRO A 49 14.32 -3.02 -16.90
CA PRO A 49 15.75 -3.14 -17.18
C PRO A 49 16.58 -3.73 -16.03
N VAL A 50 16.24 -3.43 -14.76
CA VAL A 50 16.93 -3.97 -13.59
C VAL A 50 16.76 -5.49 -13.44
N VAL A 51 15.63 -6.01 -13.93
CA VAL A 51 15.27 -7.43 -13.79
C VAL A 51 15.60 -8.24 -15.04
N LYS A 52 15.38 -7.66 -16.23
CA LYS A 52 15.59 -8.32 -17.52
C LYS A 52 17.04 -8.70 -17.76
N ASP A 53 17.96 -7.82 -17.34
CA ASP A 53 19.40 -8.02 -17.45
C ASP A 53 20.07 -7.65 -16.12
N PRO A 54 19.94 -8.50 -15.08
CA PRO A 54 20.31 -8.13 -13.74
C PRO A 54 21.84 -8.07 -13.58
N GLN A 55 22.35 -6.95 -13.05
CA GLN A 55 23.77 -6.74 -12.79
C GLN A 55 24.05 -6.48 -11.31
N GLY A 56 24.97 -7.27 -10.75
CA GLY A 56 25.38 -7.23 -9.35
C GLY A 56 24.39 -7.86 -8.38
N ILE A 57 23.31 -8.46 -8.89
CA ILE A 57 22.21 -9.08 -8.15
C ILE A 57 21.73 -10.33 -8.86
N ASP A 58 21.24 -11.33 -8.12
CA ASP A 58 20.25 -12.25 -8.67
C ASP A 58 18.86 -11.70 -8.42
N VAL A 59 17.92 -11.96 -9.34
CA VAL A 59 16.52 -11.60 -9.19
C VAL A 59 15.65 -12.84 -9.09
N ARG A 60 14.78 -12.84 -8.09
CA ARG A 60 13.75 -13.87 -7.93
C ARG A 60 12.40 -13.19 -7.85
N ILE A 61 11.53 -13.47 -8.81
CA ILE A 61 10.13 -13.06 -8.74
C ILE A 61 9.29 -14.21 -8.19
N THR A 62 8.49 -13.93 -7.18
CA THR A 62 7.47 -14.85 -6.70
C THR A 62 6.08 -14.26 -6.87
N ALA A 63 5.13 -15.07 -7.31
CA ALA A 63 3.71 -14.72 -7.33
C ALA A 63 2.89 -15.69 -6.50
N ARG A 64 1.86 -15.19 -5.81
CA ARG A 64 0.91 -16.02 -5.07
C ARG A 64 -0.45 -15.36 -4.88
N ILE A 65 -1.47 -16.19 -4.69
CA ILE A 65 -2.68 -15.75 -4.01
C ILE A 65 -2.30 -15.42 -2.58
N PHE A 66 -2.79 -14.29 -2.07
CA PHE A 66 -2.40 -13.77 -0.76
C PHE A 66 -3.65 -13.49 0.06
N HIS A 67 -3.63 -13.89 1.33
CA HIS A 67 -4.72 -13.64 2.27
C HIS A 67 -4.19 -12.72 3.39
N PRO A 68 -4.56 -11.44 3.42
CA PRO A 68 -4.11 -10.54 4.48
C PRO A 68 -4.78 -10.87 5.81
N TYR A 69 -4.09 -10.53 6.91
CA TYR A 69 -4.53 -10.86 8.26
C TYR A 69 -5.91 -10.28 8.63
N TYR A 70 -6.26 -9.11 8.09
CA TYR A 70 -7.53 -8.43 8.36
C TYR A 70 -8.56 -8.61 7.24
N TRP A 71 -8.39 -9.59 6.35
CA TRP A 71 -9.32 -9.85 5.26
C TRP A 71 -10.74 -10.14 5.76
N GLY A 72 -11.74 -9.61 5.06
CA GLY A 72 -13.16 -9.84 5.34
C GLY A 72 -13.70 -9.01 6.50
N GLN A 73 -12.90 -8.12 7.08
CA GLN A 73 -13.31 -7.25 8.17
C GLN A 73 -13.89 -5.92 7.66
N ARG A 74 -13.76 -5.62 6.36
CA ARG A 74 -14.16 -4.32 5.78
C ARG A 74 -15.13 -4.46 4.60
N PRO A 75 -15.98 -3.46 4.35
CA PRO A 75 -16.96 -3.51 3.26
C PRO A 75 -16.36 -3.70 1.85
N HIS A 76 -15.11 -3.27 1.65
CA HIS A 76 -14.36 -3.37 0.40
C HIS A 76 -13.54 -4.68 0.26
N ASP A 77 -13.56 -5.56 1.26
CA ASP A 77 -12.87 -6.86 1.23
C ASP A 77 -13.74 -7.93 0.56
N TYR A 78 -13.80 -7.93 -0.77
CA TYR A 78 -14.57 -8.94 -1.52
C TYR A 78 -13.86 -9.57 -2.72
N ARG A 79 -12.83 -8.92 -3.26
CA ARG A 79 -12.05 -9.42 -4.41
C ARG A 79 -10.94 -10.37 -3.99
N TYR A 80 -10.46 -11.18 -4.91
CA TYR A 80 -9.29 -12.00 -4.62
C TYR A 80 -8.04 -11.15 -4.60
N ILE A 81 -7.23 -11.39 -3.58
CA ILE A 81 -5.98 -10.69 -3.34
C ILE A 81 -4.82 -11.55 -3.84
N GLY A 82 -3.85 -10.88 -4.46
CA GLY A 82 -2.61 -11.50 -4.87
C GLY A 82 -1.41 -10.65 -4.49
N GLU A 83 -0.25 -11.28 -4.56
CA GLU A 83 1.02 -10.65 -4.25
C GLU A 83 2.05 -11.09 -5.28
N VAL A 84 2.82 -10.12 -5.80
CA VAL A 84 4.00 -10.36 -6.63
C VAL A 84 5.18 -9.67 -5.98
N ARG A 85 6.21 -10.44 -5.61
CA ARG A 85 7.44 -9.93 -4.98
C ARG A 85 8.61 -10.09 -5.92
N VAL A 86 9.44 -9.07 -6.04
CA VAL A 86 10.74 -9.10 -6.72
C VAL A 86 11.81 -9.01 -5.63
N PHE A 87 12.55 -10.08 -5.42
CA PHE A 87 13.70 -10.13 -4.49
C PHE A 87 14.98 -9.79 -5.24
N LEU A 88 15.78 -8.86 -4.71
CA LEU A 88 17.04 -8.38 -5.29
C LEU A 88 18.21 -8.90 -4.44
N GLU A 89 18.68 -10.10 -4.76
CA GLU A 89 19.67 -10.84 -3.99
C GLU A 89 21.09 -10.40 -4.42
N TYR A 90 21.61 -9.33 -3.81
CA TYR A 90 22.90 -8.77 -4.21
C TYR A 90 24.10 -9.59 -3.74
N TRP A 91 25.17 -9.50 -4.51
CA TRP A 91 26.44 -10.18 -4.24
C TRP A 91 27.40 -9.27 -3.47
N PHE A 92 28.01 -9.78 -2.41
CA PHE A 92 29.04 -9.07 -1.64
C PHE A 92 30.18 -10.01 -1.20
N GLU A 93 31.32 -9.42 -0.87
CA GLU A 93 32.44 -10.19 -0.33
C GLU A 93 32.33 -10.27 1.19
N TRP A 94 32.42 -11.48 1.74
CA TRP A 94 32.45 -11.72 3.16
C TRP A 94 33.54 -12.74 3.48
N LYS A 95 34.52 -12.34 4.29
CA LYS A 95 35.66 -13.19 4.69
C LYS A 95 36.38 -13.82 3.49
N GLY A 96 36.65 -13.03 2.45
CA GLY A 96 37.33 -13.48 1.22
C GLY A 96 36.49 -14.39 0.32
N LYS A 97 35.20 -14.56 0.61
CA LYS A 97 34.28 -15.34 -0.21
C LYS A 97 33.19 -14.45 -0.78
N VAL A 98 32.87 -14.72 -2.04
CA VAL A 98 31.70 -14.15 -2.70
C VAL A 98 30.46 -14.84 -2.17
N VAL A 99 29.58 -14.08 -1.51
CA VAL A 99 28.30 -14.55 -0.97
C VAL A 99 27.16 -13.69 -1.51
N LYS A 100 25.93 -14.15 -1.30
CA LYS A 100 24.71 -13.50 -1.74
C LYS A 100 23.82 -13.20 -0.53
N GLN A 101 23.21 -12.02 -0.47
CA GLN A 101 22.17 -11.76 0.54
C GLN A 101 20.89 -12.49 0.13
N SER A 102 20.69 -13.71 0.63
CA SER A 102 19.46 -14.50 0.42
C SER A 102 18.48 -14.41 1.59
N ILE A 103 18.93 -13.95 2.75
CA ILE A 103 18.09 -13.70 3.93
C ILE A 103 17.63 -12.25 3.87
N GLU A 104 16.32 -12.05 3.77
CA GLU A 104 15.67 -10.74 3.69
C GLU A 104 16.37 -9.77 2.71
N PRO A 105 16.58 -10.16 1.45
CA PRO A 105 17.11 -9.22 0.46
C PRO A 105 16.15 -8.05 0.28
N PRO A 106 16.64 -6.90 -0.19
CA PRO A 106 15.78 -5.82 -0.66
C PRO A 106 14.72 -6.37 -1.62
N GLN A 107 13.47 -6.01 -1.37
CA GLN A 107 12.33 -6.55 -2.09
C GLN A 107 11.39 -5.46 -2.54
N PHE A 108 10.80 -5.66 -3.71
CA PHE A 108 9.80 -4.80 -4.30
C PHE A 108 8.50 -5.61 -4.43
N THR A 109 7.46 -5.20 -3.71
CA THR A 109 6.22 -5.99 -3.60
C THR A 109 5.04 -5.23 -4.17
N ALA A 110 4.34 -5.87 -5.11
CA ALA A 110 3.06 -5.40 -5.61
C ALA A 110 1.93 -6.21 -5.00
N PHE A 111 0.95 -5.51 -4.46
CA PHE A 111 -0.27 -6.08 -3.91
C PHE A 111 -1.43 -5.84 -4.86
N VAL A 112 -2.11 -6.91 -5.24
CA VAL A 112 -3.26 -6.90 -6.14
C VAL A 112 -4.53 -6.96 -5.31
N ASN A 113 -5.43 -5.99 -5.51
CA ASN A 113 -6.70 -5.83 -4.81
C ASN A 113 -6.62 -5.69 -3.28
N ASP A 114 -5.43 -5.64 -2.69
CA ASP A 114 -5.27 -5.39 -1.25
C ASP A 114 -5.41 -3.89 -0.97
N ALA A 115 -6.63 -3.50 -0.60
CA ALA A 115 -6.92 -2.14 -0.23
C ALA A 115 -6.20 -1.74 1.05
N GLU A 116 -5.92 -2.65 1.99
CA GLU A 116 -5.29 -2.34 3.28
C GLU A 116 -3.95 -1.66 3.12
N VAL A 117 -3.21 -2.05 2.08
CA VAL A 117 -1.89 -1.48 1.81
C VAL A 117 -1.97 0.03 1.68
N LEU A 118 -3.06 0.59 1.12
CA LEU A 118 -3.29 2.04 0.94
C LEU A 118 -3.32 2.85 2.27
N TRP A 119 -3.43 2.19 3.42
CA TRP A 119 -3.81 2.76 4.72
C TRP A 119 -2.72 2.54 5.77
N ARG A 120 -1.86 1.53 5.55
CA ARG A 120 -0.80 1.15 6.48
C ARG A 120 0.10 2.35 6.79
N GLY A 121 0.25 2.63 8.08
CA GLY A 121 1.08 3.71 8.59
C GLY A 121 0.47 5.11 8.45
N GLY A 122 -0.83 5.23 8.17
CA GLY A 122 -1.51 6.53 8.10
C GLY A 122 -1.58 7.24 9.47
N PRO A 123 -1.63 8.59 9.48
CA PRO A 123 -1.57 9.39 10.70
C PRO A 123 -2.77 9.20 11.64
N TYR A 124 -3.89 8.67 11.14
CA TYR A 124 -5.09 8.38 11.92
C TYR A 124 -5.19 6.92 12.38
N SER A 125 -4.15 6.11 12.16
CA SER A 125 -4.16 4.71 12.57
C SER A 125 -4.12 4.58 14.09
N GLN A 126 -5.22 4.08 14.67
CA GLN A 126 -5.30 3.80 16.10
C GLN A 126 -5.32 2.29 16.37
N ALA A 127 -4.84 1.90 17.55
CA ALA A 127 -4.93 0.52 18.01
C ALA A 127 -6.39 0.15 18.28
N GLY A 128 -6.85 -0.94 17.67
CA GLY A 128 -8.13 -1.57 18.03
C GLY A 128 -7.98 -2.47 19.26
N ASP A 129 -9.10 -2.97 19.76
CA ASP A 129 -9.12 -4.01 20.79
C ASP A 129 -10.10 -5.11 20.39
N LYS A 130 -9.58 -6.29 20.05
CA LYS A 130 -10.40 -7.42 19.63
C LYS A 130 -11.34 -7.94 20.72
N ALA A 131 -11.05 -7.69 22.00
CA ALA A 131 -11.93 -8.04 23.11
C ALA A 131 -13.09 -7.04 23.25
N ASP A 132 -12.98 -5.85 22.65
CA ASP A 132 -13.96 -4.78 22.71
C ASP A 132 -14.33 -4.31 21.31
N LYS A 133 -15.37 -4.93 20.77
CA LYS A 133 -15.87 -4.70 19.41
C LYS A 133 -16.12 -3.22 19.11
N ALA A 134 -16.59 -2.44 20.07
CA ALA A 134 -16.88 -1.02 19.85
C ALA A 134 -15.59 -0.23 19.61
N VAL A 135 -14.53 -0.52 20.37
CA VAL A 135 -13.20 0.09 20.17
C VAL A 135 -12.60 -0.35 18.84
N ASP A 136 -12.67 -1.65 18.52
CA ASP A 136 -12.12 -2.16 17.26
C ASP A 136 -12.82 -1.56 16.03
N GLU A 137 -14.15 -1.43 16.04
CA GLU A 137 -14.93 -0.78 14.99
C GLU A 137 -14.58 0.72 14.88
N ALA A 138 -14.44 1.43 15.99
CA ALA A 138 -14.05 2.84 15.99
C ALA A 138 -12.62 3.04 15.44
N ALA A 139 -11.68 2.19 15.84
CA ALA A 139 -10.32 2.17 15.30
C ALA A 139 -10.29 1.81 13.80
N ALA A 140 -11.13 0.88 13.36
CA ALA A 140 -11.27 0.54 11.94
C ALA A 140 -11.76 1.73 11.11
N ARG A 141 -12.75 2.49 11.62
CA ARG A 141 -13.24 3.72 10.96
C ARG A 141 -12.17 4.81 10.87
N LEU A 142 -11.33 4.97 11.90
CA LEU A 142 -10.22 5.92 11.85
C LEU A 142 -9.15 5.50 10.84
N ARG A 143 -8.84 4.20 10.76
CA ARG A 143 -7.89 3.68 9.77
C ARG A 143 -8.31 3.95 8.33
N GLU A 144 -9.60 4.14 8.04
CA GLU A 144 -10.08 4.52 6.70
C GLU A 144 -9.68 5.92 6.26
N LEU A 145 -9.25 6.77 7.19
CA LEU A 145 -8.73 8.09 6.89
C LEU A 145 -7.27 7.98 6.46
N LEU A 146 -6.96 8.56 5.32
CA LEU A 146 -5.64 8.53 4.72
C LEU A 146 -5.27 9.89 4.15
N VAL A 147 -3.97 10.13 3.98
CA VAL A 147 -3.44 11.39 3.42
C VAL A 147 -2.65 11.03 2.16
N PRO A 148 -3.32 10.86 1.01
CA PRO A 148 -2.68 10.39 -0.21
C PRO A 148 -1.96 11.58 -0.88
N VAL A 149 -0.76 11.90 -0.43
CA VAL A 149 0.03 13.00 -1.01
C VAL A 149 0.52 12.61 -2.40
N LYS A 150 -0.18 13.11 -3.43
CA LYS A 150 0.18 12.89 -4.85
C LYS A 150 1.49 13.62 -5.14
N VAL A 151 2.48 12.89 -5.62
CA VAL A 151 3.74 13.45 -6.13
C VAL A 151 3.56 13.82 -7.61
N ARG A 152 3.17 12.84 -8.43
CA ARG A 152 2.93 13.01 -9.87
C ARG A 152 2.16 11.84 -10.46
N GLU A 153 1.64 12.03 -11.67
CA GLU A 153 1.02 10.97 -12.47
C GLU A 153 2.06 10.40 -13.44
N LEU A 154 2.18 9.07 -13.49
CA LEU A 154 3.14 8.36 -14.35
C LEU A 154 2.50 7.97 -15.69
N ALA A 155 1.21 7.66 -15.66
CA ALA A 155 0.33 7.41 -16.81
C ALA A 155 -1.13 7.54 -16.33
N PRO A 156 -2.15 7.63 -17.22
CA PRO A 156 -3.54 7.68 -16.81
C PRO A 156 -3.93 6.51 -15.89
N GLY A 157 -4.21 6.81 -14.62
CA GLY A 157 -4.55 5.81 -13.60
C GLY A 157 -3.34 5.13 -12.95
N VAL A 158 -2.12 5.63 -13.17
CA VAL A 158 -0.89 5.21 -12.49
C VAL A 158 -0.31 6.42 -11.79
N VAL A 159 -0.43 6.48 -10.48
CA VAL A 159 -0.06 7.66 -9.69
C VAL A 159 1.02 7.30 -8.69
N LEU A 160 2.08 8.11 -8.67
CA LEU A 160 3.06 8.10 -7.60
C LEU A 160 2.56 9.00 -6.47
N TYR A 161 2.30 8.38 -5.33
CA TYR A 161 2.12 9.04 -4.04
C TYR A 161 3.43 8.97 -3.25
N ARG A 162 3.56 9.79 -2.20
CA ARG A 162 4.79 9.94 -1.40
C ARG A 162 5.52 8.61 -1.13
N ASN A 163 4.81 7.54 -0.76
CA ASN A 163 5.38 6.23 -0.39
C ASN A 163 4.85 5.03 -1.21
N ARG A 164 4.21 5.26 -2.36
CA ARG A 164 3.62 4.17 -3.15
C ARG A 164 3.29 4.56 -4.58
N ILE A 165 3.39 3.61 -5.48
CA ILE A 165 2.74 3.67 -6.80
C ILE A 165 1.37 2.98 -6.66
N VAL A 166 0.32 3.64 -7.15
CA VAL A 166 -1.03 3.10 -7.19
C VAL A 166 -1.49 3.03 -8.63
N VAL A 167 -1.94 1.84 -9.04
CA VAL A 167 -2.55 1.58 -10.33
C VAL A 167 -4.03 1.33 -10.11
N SER A 168 -4.87 2.16 -10.74
CA SER A 168 -6.32 2.15 -10.59
C SER A 168 -7.00 2.53 -11.91
N ASP A 169 -8.31 2.35 -11.96
CA ASP A 169 -9.15 2.83 -13.06
C ASP A 169 -9.24 4.37 -13.01
N PRO A 170 -8.74 5.11 -14.01
CA PRO A 170 -8.75 6.57 -14.00
C PRO A 170 -10.16 7.16 -14.15
N LYS A 171 -11.16 6.38 -14.58
CA LYS A 171 -12.54 6.86 -14.75
C LYS A 171 -13.29 7.00 -13.42
N ILE A 172 -12.84 6.31 -12.37
CA ILE A 172 -13.49 6.29 -11.06
C ILE A 172 -12.46 6.72 -10.01
N PRO A 173 -12.67 7.86 -9.32
CA PRO A 173 -11.75 8.28 -8.27
C PRO A 173 -11.60 7.20 -7.20
N LEU A 174 -10.36 6.81 -6.89
CA LEU A 174 -10.08 5.85 -5.82
C LEU A 174 -10.33 6.44 -4.43
N TYR A 175 -10.10 7.75 -4.29
CA TYR A 175 -10.23 8.49 -3.05
C TYR A 175 -11.32 9.56 -3.17
N VAL A 176 -12.00 9.83 -2.06
CA VAL A 176 -12.93 10.96 -1.91
C VAL A 176 -12.55 11.78 -0.68
N PRO A 177 -12.68 13.12 -0.73
CA PRO A 177 -12.41 13.97 0.43
C PRO A 177 -13.40 13.69 1.56
N VAL A 178 -12.93 13.87 2.78
CA VAL A 178 -13.77 13.92 3.98
C VAL A 178 -13.82 15.33 4.52
N SER A 179 -14.86 15.68 5.28
CA SER A 179 -14.93 16.98 5.92
C SER A 179 -14.15 17.02 7.24
N VAL A 180 -13.78 18.21 7.70
CA VAL A 180 -13.20 18.42 9.04
C VAL A 180 -14.09 17.82 10.13
N GLY A 181 -15.39 18.04 10.03
CA GLY A 181 -16.39 17.50 10.95
C GLY A 181 -16.41 15.96 10.98
N GLU A 182 -16.28 15.31 9.82
CA GLU A 182 -16.21 13.84 9.73
C GLU A 182 -14.97 13.29 10.46
N VAL A 183 -13.80 13.91 10.26
CA VAL A 183 -12.55 13.49 10.90
C VAL A 183 -12.65 13.63 12.43
N PHE A 184 -13.10 14.79 12.93
CA PHE A 184 -13.31 15.00 14.36
C PHE A 184 -14.33 14.05 14.95
N ALA A 185 -15.46 13.80 14.27
CA ALA A 185 -16.49 12.88 14.75
C ALA A 185 -15.94 11.46 14.94
N ARG A 186 -15.11 10.97 14.00
CA ARG A 186 -14.46 9.65 14.11
C ARG A 186 -13.47 9.62 15.28
N GLN A 187 -12.67 10.67 15.47
CA GLN A 187 -11.70 10.73 16.58
C GLN A 187 -12.38 10.81 17.95
N LEU A 188 -13.39 11.68 18.10
CA LEU A 188 -14.15 11.81 19.34
C LEU A 188 -14.87 10.50 19.70
N ALA A 189 -15.43 9.79 18.71
CA ALA A 189 -16.05 8.49 18.94
C ALA A 189 -15.05 7.46 19.50
N TYR A 190 -13.83 7.40 18.95
CA TYR A 190 -12.78 6.51 19.42
C TYR A 190 -12.30 6.90 20.83
N TRP A 191 -11.89 8.15 21.04
CA TRP A 191 -11.30 8.58 22.32
C TRP A 191 -12.28 8.51 23.48
N ARG A 192 -13.58 8.75 23.25
CA ARG A 192 -14.63 8.55 24.26
C ARG A 192 -14.77 7.09 24.70
N LEU A 193 -14.50 6.13 23.81
CA LEU A 193 -14.46 4.72 24.18
C LEU A 193 -13.18 4.40 24.96
N MET A 194 -12.04 4.92 24.51
CA MET A 194 -10.75 4.69 25.17
C MET A 194 -10.72 5.23 26.61
N VAL A 195 -11.29 6.40 26.88
CA VAL A 195 -11.39 6.97 28.24
C VAL A 195 -12.19 6.08 29.20
N LYS A 196 -13.18 5.34 28.71
CA LYS A 196 -13.93 4.38 29.54
C LYS A 196 -13.08 3.20 29.99
N LYS A 197 -12.02 2.89 29.24
CA LYS A 197 -11.11 1.76 29.51
C LYS A 197 -9.91 2.20 30.32
N ASP A 198 -9.37 3.36 29.97
CA ASP A 198 -8.18 3.92 30.58
C ASP A 198 -8.35 5.44 30.69
N GLN A 199 -8.47 5.93 31.93
CA GLN A 199 -8.64 7.35 32.22
C GLN A 199 -7.43 8.19 31.79
N TYR A 200 -6.24 7.61 31.61
CA TYR A 200 -5.09 8.36 31.08
C TYR A 200 -5.33 8.85 29.64
N GLN A 201 -6.24 8.22 28.90
CA GLN A 201 -6.61 8.63 27.54
C GLN A 201 -7.43 9.94 27.53
N LYS A 202 -7.85 10.44 28.69
CA LYS A 202 -8.62 11.68 28.81
C LYS A 202 -7.84 12.89 28.29
N VAL A 203 -6.51 12.89 28.39
CA VAL A 203 -5.67 13.96 27.85
C VAL A 203 -5.85 14.10 26.33
N LEU A 204 -5.96 12.99 25.60
CA LEU A 204 -6.15 12.98 24.15
C LEU A 204 -7.58 13.37 23.78
N LEU A 205 -8.57 12.88 24.54
CA LEU A 205 -9.96 13.30 24.36
C LEU A 205 -10.13 14.81 24.55
N ASP A 206 -9.62 15.35 25.66
CA ASP A 206 -9.75 16.77 26.00
C ASP A 206 -9.06 17.65 24.94
N MET A 207 -7.91 17.21 24.42
CA MET A 207 -7.22 17.89 23.33
C MET A 207 -8.08 17.95 22.05
N VAL A 208 -8.65 16.82 21.61
CA VAL A 208 -9.51 16.77 20.43
C VAL A 208 -10.81 17.57 20.63
N GLU A 209 -11.40 17.53 21.83
CA GLU A 209 -12.61 18.30 22.15
C GLU A 209 -12.34 19.82 22.15
N GLN A 210 -11.21 20.26 22.70
CA GLN A 210 -10.80 21.67 22.67
C GLN A 210 -10.55 22.17 21.26
N GLU A 211 -9.92 21.39 20.39
CA GLU A 211 -9.72 21.76 18.99
C GLU A 211 -11.03 21.79 18.22
N TYR A 212 -11.91 20.81 18.43
CA TYR A 212 -13.24 20.78 17.80
C TYR A 212 -14.11 21.98 18.20
N ALA A 213 -14.01 22.43 19.46
CA ALA A 213 -14.75 23.59 19.97
C ALA A 213 -14.26 24.93 19.40
N LYS A 214 -13.01 24.99 18.92
CA LYS A 214 -12.41 26.20 18.32
C LYS A 214 -12.78 26.39 16.85
N LEU A 215 -13.39 25.40 16.20
CA LEU A 215 -13.84 25.50 14.81
C LEU A 215 -14.90 26.59 14.66
N LYS A 216 -14.69 27.48 13.70
CA LYS A 216 -15.63 28.54 13.31
C LYS A 216 -16.86 27.95 12.62
N PRO A 217 -17.98 28.71 12.56
CA PRO A 217 -19.14 28.32 11.79
C PRO A 217 -18.76 27.98 10.34
N GLY A 218 -19.22 26.83 9.85
CA GLY A 218 -18.95 26.34 8.49
C GLY A 218 -17.65 25.56 8.30
N GLU A 219 -16.67 25.65 9.22
CA GLU A 219 -15.39 24.91 9.06
C GLU A 219 -15.57 23.39 9.11
N LYS A 220 -16.60 22.91 9.80
CA LYS A 220 -16.91 21.46 9.91
C LYS A 220 -17.31 20.84 8.58
N ASP A 221 -17.84 21.64 7.66
CA ASP A 221 -18.30 21.21 6.35
C ASP A 221 -17.22 21.38 5.27
N MET A 222 -16.12 22.07 5.59
CA MET A 222 -14.98 22.24 4.69
C MET A 222 -14.21 20.92 4.54
N PRO A 223 -13.51 20.73 3.39
CA PRO A 223 -12.58 19.61 3.24
C PRO A 223 -11.53 19.58 4.34
N ALA A 224 -11.20 18.39 4.82
CA ALA A 224 -10.15 18.19 5.80
C ALA A 224 -8.77 18.09 5.15
N TYR A 225 -7.79 18.71 5.78
CA TYR A 225 -6.38 18.63 5.44
C TYR A 225 -5.57 18.21 6.66
N HIS A 226 -4.50 17.44 6.44
CA HIS A 226 -3.60 17.03 7.51
C HIS A 226 -2.95 18.25 8.16
N ALA A 227 -2.79 18.24 9.49
CA ALA A 227 -2.18 19.34 10.22
C ALA A 227 -1.26 18.83 11.33
N ILE A 228 -0.33 19.67 11.77
CA ILE A 228 0.51 19.41 12.93
C ILE A 228 -0.17 20.01 14.16
N ASN A 229 -1.28 19.40 14.59
CA ASN A 229 -2.03 19.73 15.80
C ASN A 229 -2.50 18.45 16.50
N GLY A 230 -3.21 18.56 17.60
CA GLY A 230 -3.62 17.42 18.42
C GLY A 230 -4.50 16.41 17.70
N ALA A 231 -5.44 16.88 16.89
CA ALA A 231 -6.32 16.04 16.07
C ALA A 231 -5.77 15.73 14.68
N TYR A 232 -4.55 16.20 14.35
CA TYR A 232 -3.93 16.11 13.03
C TYR A 232 -4.79 16.59 11.85
N VAL A 233 -5.72 17.53 12.05
CA VAL A 233 -6.67 17.97 11.02
C VAL A 233 -6.95 19.48 11.07
N SER A 234 -7.10 20.08 9.90
CA SER A 234 -7.54 21.47 9.74
C SER A 234 -8.41 21.66 8.50
N SER A 235 -9.02 22.84 8.38
CA SER A 235 -9.73 23.34 7.18
C SER A 235 -8.78 24.01 6.16
N GLN A 236 -7.50 24.19 6.50
CA GLN A 236 -6.55 24.94 5.69
C GLN A 236 -5.91 24.05 4.62
N ASP A 237 -6.08 24.43 3.36
CA ASP A 237 -5.42 23.73 2.25
C ASP A 237 -3.90 23.91 2.33
N ASN A 238 -3.20 22.78 2.44
CA ASN A 238 -1.75 22.68 2.43
C ASN A 238 -1.26 21.60 1.44
N GLY A 239 -2.13 21.13 0.54
CA GLY A 239 -1.81 20.06 -0.41
C GLY A 239 -1.81 18.64 0.20
N GLU A 240 -2.16 18.47 1.47
CA GLU A 240 -2.24 17.17 2.14
C GLU A 240 -3.69 16.84 2.56
N PRO A 241 -4.60 16.58 1.61
CA PRO A 241 -6.01 16.35 1.92
C PRO A 241 -6.19 15.06 2.72
N VAL A 242 -7.06 15.09 3.72
CA VAL A 242 -7.57 13.88 4.36
C VAL A 242 -8.67 13.30 3.50
N MET A 243 -8.50 12.05 3.11
CA MET A 243 -9.38 11.35 2.20
C MET A 243 -9.81 10.01 2.82
N ARG A 244 -10.78 9.37 2.20
CA ARG A 244 -11.12 7.96 2.41
C ARG A 244 -11.25 7.25 1.08
N LEU A 245 -11.26 5.93 1.09
CA LEU A 245 -11.57 5.18 -0.13
C LEU A 245 -12.99 5.49 -0.63
N ASN A 246 -13.11 5.62 -1.94
CA ASN A 246 -14.39 5.77 -2.62
C ASN A 246 -15.12 4.41 -2.64
N PRO A 247 -16.24 4.23 -1.94
CA PRO A 247 -16.98 2.96 -1.95
C PRO A 247 -17.48 2.59 -3.35
N VAL A 248 -17.73 3.57 -4.23
CA VAL A 248 -18.17 3.34 -5.62
C VAL A 248 -17.08 2.65 -6.46
N TYR A 249 -15.81 2.87 -6.12
CA TYR A 249 -14.68 2.20 -6.79
C TYR A 249 -14.75 0.67 -6.63
N PHE A 250 -15.28 0.23 -5.49
CA PHE A 250 -15.42 -1.16 -5.08
C PHE A 250 -16.75 -1.77 -5.55
N ASP A 251 -17.03 -1.59 -6.85
CA ASP A 251 -18.21 -2.14 -7.53
C ASP A 251 -18.20 -3.68 -7.54
N ARG A 252 -19.22 -4.27 -6.91
CA ARG A 252 -19.39 -5.73 -6.78
C ARG A 252 -19.88 -6.41 -8.05
N SER A 253 -20.27 -5.67 -9.08
CA SER A 253 -20.72 -6.22 -10.36
C SER A 253 -19.58 -6.68 -11.28
N TYR A 254 -18.32 -6.53 -10.86
CA TYR A 254 -17.17 -7.17 -11.51
C TYR A 254 -16.90 -8.55 -10.88
N PRO A 255 -16.39 -9.53 -11.63
CA PRO A 255 -15.94 -10.80 -11.07
C PRO A 255 -14.96 -10.61 -9.89
N ARG A 256 -14.99 -11.50 -8.90
CA ARG A 256 -14.06 -11.46 -7.75
C ARG A 256 -12.59 -11.59 -8.17
N THR A 257 -12.33 -12.22 -9.33
CA THR A 257 -11.01 -12.34 -9.96
C THR A 257 -10.55 -11.08 -10.71
N ALA A 258 -11.39 -10.03 -10.82
CA ALA A 258 -11.02 -8.81 -11.52
C ALA A 258 -9.90 -8.07 -10.78
N VAL A 259 -8.85 -7.68 -11.48
CA VAL A 259 -7.76 -6.83 -10.98
C VAL A 259 -8.21 -5.38 -11.11
N ARG A 260 -8.50 -4.74 -9.98
CA ARG A 260 -9.00 -3.37 -9.93
C ARG A 260 -8.06 -2.43 -9.19
N LEU A 261 -7.09 -2.94 -8.46
CA LEU A 261 -6.12 -2.14 -7.74
C LEU A 261 -4.79 -2.87 -7.75
N ILE A 262 -3.71 -2.15 -8.04
CA ILE A 262 -2.35 -2.61 -7.75
C ILE A 262 -1.69 -1.53 -6.91
N THR A 263 -1.19 -1.91 -5.74
CA THR A 263 -0.45 -1.00 -4.87
C THR A 263 0.97 -1.50 -4.73
N ILE A 264 1.93 -0.61 -4.94
CA ILE A 264 3.34 -0.93 -4.82
C ILE A 264 3.99 0.05 -3.84
N PRO A 265 4.24 -0.35 -2.59
CA PRO A 265 4.99 0.48 -1.65
C PRO A 265 6.38 0.79 -2.20
N VAL A 266 6.78 2.05 -2.09
CA VAL A 266 8.12 2.52 -2.48
C VAL A 266 8.67 3.42 -1.37
N PRO A 267 10.01 3.56 -1.26
CA PRO A 267 10.59 4.51 -0.33
C PRO A 267 10.12 5.95 -0.58
N GLU A 268 9.96 6.73 0.50
CA GLU A 268 9.46 8.12 0.40
C GLU A 268 10.38 9.06 -0.38
N ASP A 269 11.67 8.76 -0.33
CA ASP A 269 12.74 9.50 -0.97
C ASP A 269 13.18 8.86 -2.29
N MET A 270 12.36 7.96 -2.85
CA MET A 270 12.67 7.29 -4.12
C MET A 270 12.88 8.28 -5.27
N ASP A 271 12.21 9.42 -5.30
CA ASP A 271 12.40 10.43 -6.38
C ASP A 271 13.55 11.41 -6.07
N THR A 272 14.04 11.50 -4.82
CA THR A 272 15.08 12.47 -4.42
C THR A 272 16.47 11.87 -4.29
N ARG A 273 16.59 10.56 -4.00
CA ARG A 273 17.90 9.91 -3.92
C ARG A 273 18.56 9.84 -5.30
N MET A 274 19.84 10.14 -5.38
CA MET A 274 20.63 9.92 -6.60
C MET A 274 21.34 8.57 -6.53
N ASP A 275 21.70 8.02 -7.70
CA ASP A 275 22.47 6.77 -7.75
C ASP A 275 23.82 6.89 -7.01
N THR A 276 24.35 8.12 -6.96
CA THR A 276 25.56 8.49 -6.20
C THR A 276 25.42 8.38 -4.69
N ASP A 277 24.20 8.32 -4.15
CA ASP A 277 23.94 8.21 -2.71
C ASP A 277 24.19 6.79 -2.20
N PHE A 278 24.45 5.85 -3.11
CA PHE A 278 24.65 4.43 -2.82
C PHE A 278 26.10 3.97 -2.98
N LYS A 279 27.07 4.86 -2.75
CA LYS A 279 28.50 4.52 -2.79
C LYS A 279 28.85 3.44 -1.74
N GLY A 280 29.04 2.20 -2.21
CA GLY A 280 29.43 1.05 -1.39
C GLY A 280 28.75 -0.25 -1.84
N GLN A 281 29.32 -1.40 -1.47
CA GLN A 281 28.71 -2.71 -1.80
C GLN A 281 27.42 -2.98 -1.01
N ALA A 282 27.32 -2.47 0.22
CA ALA A 282 26.18 -2.68 1.13
C ALA A 282 24.89 -1.96 0.71
N SER A 283 24.97 -1.04 -0.25
CA SER A 283 23.85 -0.22 -0.73
C SER A 283 23.32 -0.64 -2.11
N CYS A 284 23.94 -1.64 -2.76
CA CYS A 284 23.60 -2.06 -4.12
C CYS A 284 22.13 -2.51 -4.24
N GLY A 285 21.63 -3.34 -3.32
CA GLY A 285 20.25 -3.82 -3.43
C GLY A 285 19.19 -2.72 -3.28
N TYR A 286 19.44 -1.71 -2.44
CA TYR A 286 18.52 -0.57 -2.31
C TYR A 286 18.61 0.37 -3.53
N LEU A 287 19.81 0.61 -4.06
CA LEU A 287 19.99 1.32 -5.34
C LEU A 287 19.14 0.65 -6.44
N ARG A 288 19.27 -0.67 -6.59
CA ARG A 288 18.50 -1.44 -7.59
C ARG A 288 17.00 -1.37 -7.35
N LEU A 289 16.56 -1.30 -6.09
CA LEU A 289 15.14 -1.10 -5.74
C LEU A 289 14.64 0.27 -6.21
N CYS A 290 15.41 1.35 -5.99
CA CYS A 290 15.06 2.68 -6.50
C CYS A 290 15.04 2.72 -8.04
N GLN A 291 16.02 2.10 -8.69
CA GLN A 291 16.07 2.02 -10.16
C GLN A 291 14.89 1.22 -10.73
N LEU A 292 14.57 0.07 -10.12
CA LEU A 292 13.40 -0.74 -10.46
C LEU A 292 12.15 0.13 -10.41
N ALA A 293 11.93 0.79 -9.28
CA ALA A 293 10.76 1.62 -9.00
C ALA A 293 10.60 2.82 -9.96
N ARG A 294 11.71 3.43 -10.41
CA ARG A 294 11.70 4.55 -11.38
C ARG A 294 11.49 4.10 -12.83
N ALA A 295 11.92 2.88 -13.18
CA ALA A 295 11.97 2.40 -14.56
C ALA A 295 10.81 1.46 -14.95
N HIS A 296 9.73 1.42 -14.16
CA HIS A 296 8.56 0.60 -14.52
C HIS A 296 7.80 1.17 -15.72
N ASP A 297 7.32 0.26 -16.56
CA ASP A 297 6.38 0.59 -17.62
C ASP A 297 4.99 0.86 -17.04
N ALA A 298 4.68 2.14 -16.83
CA ALA A 298 3.39 2.58 -16.31
C ALA A 298 2.23 2.19 -17.25
N ALA A 299 2.44 2.18 -18.57
CA ALA A 299 1.39 1.77 -19.51
C ALA A 299 1.09 0.26 -19.40
N ALA A 300 2.13 -0.57 -19.28
CA ALA A 300 1.98 -2.00 -19.04
C ALA A 300 1.29 -2.30 -17.70
N LEU A 301 1.66 -1.57 -16.63
CA LEU A 301 0.97 -1.67 -15.33
C LEU A 301 -0.51 -1.30 -15.46
N ARG A 302 -0.82 -0.19 -16.16
CA ARG A 302 -2.20 0.24 -16.38
C ARG A 302 -3.03 -0.78 -17.13
N ALA A 303 -2.44 -1.48 -18.10
CA ALA A 303 -3.10 -2.51 -18.90
C ALA A 303 -3.51 -3.75 -18.09
N LEU A 304 -3.02 -3.90 -16.84
CA LEU A 304 -3.42 -4.98 -15.93
C LEU A 304 -4.73 -4.70 -15.19
N ILE A 305 -5.23 -3.46 -15.19
CA ILE A 305 -6.50 -3.10 -14.55
C ILE A 305 -7.66 -3.46 -15.46
N ASP A 306 -8.51 -4.39 -14.99
CA ASP A 306 -9.74 -4.79 -15.65
C ASP A 306 -10.75 -3.63 -15.60
N VAL A 307 -11.11 -3.06 -16.76
CA VAL A 307 -12.11 -1.98 -16.88
C VAL A 307 -13.36 -2.45 -17.62
N LYS A 308 -14.50 -1.85 -17.31
CA LYS A 308 -15.72 -1.94 -18.12
C LYS A 308 -15.78 -0.84 -19.18
#